data_AF-A0A372GCR7-F1
#
_entry.id   AF-A0A372GCR7-F1
#
_cell.length_a   1.000
_cell.length_b   1.000
_cell.length_c   1.000
_cell.angle_alpha   90.00
_cell.angle_beta   90.00
_cell.angle_gamma   90.00
#
_symmetry.space_group_name_H-M   'P 1'
#
loop_
_entity.id
_entity.type
_entity.pdbx_description
1 polymer ?
#
loop_
_entity_poly.entity_id
_entity_poly.type
_entity_poly.pdbx_seq_one_letter_code
_entity_poly.pdbx_strand_id
1 'polypeptide(L)'
;MPNERLRATLLEQGLTIASLAESIDVDPKTVERWITKDRTPYRRHRYAVASRLGVDETFLWPNALSNEQVTAASTSELVTIYPHRTSVPRDIWGRLFASAEEEIGVLVYSGLFLSEDAGIQRTFAEKAKAGVRVRILLGDPDSPQVAERGTDEGVDDAMAAKIRNALVLYKNLRKQHDVEFRFHRTILYNSIYRADDQLLVNTHVYGVPAPHAPVWHLRRIAGAELVNTYLESFERVWEGATPIPGD
;
A
#
# COMPACT_ATOMS: atom_id res chain seq x y z
N MET A 1 -20.52 25.33 -0.79
CA MET A 1 -21.26 24.05 -0.83
C MET A 1 -20.83 23.25 0.40
N PRO A 2 -21.61 22.34 0.97
CA PRO A 2 -21.13 21.57 2.10
C PRO A 2 -19.92 20.71 1.70
N ASN A 3 -18.98 20.50 2.63
CA ASN A 3 -17.88 19.57 2.46
C ASN A 3 -18.40 18.14 2.66
N GLU A 4 -18.96 17.56 1.59
CA GLU A 4 -19.54 16.21 1.63
C GLU A 4 -18.47 15.13 1.83
N ARG A 5 -17.21 15.37 1.46
CA ARG A 5 -16.11 14.40 1.65
C ARG A 5 -15.80 14.20 3.13
N LEU A 6 -15.66 15.29 3.89
CA LEU A 6 -15.48 15.22 5.34
C LEU A 6 -16.69 14.58 6.02
N ARG A 7 -17.91 14.92 5.59
CA ARG A 7 -19.13 14.31 6.13
C ARG A 7 -19.19 12.80 5.89
N ALA A 8 -18.95 12.36 4.64
CA ALA A 8 -18.98 10.96 4.27
C ALA A 8 -17.93 10.15 5.04
N THR A 9 -16.69 10.65 5.11
CA THR A 9 -15.60 9.98 5.83
C THR A 9 -15.92 9.79 7.32
N LEU A 10 -16.53 10.80 7.96
CA LEU A 10 -16.97 10.69 9.36
C LEU A 10 -18.04 9.61 9.54
N LEU A 11 -19.02 9.55 8.63
CA LEU A 11 -20.09 8.55 8.68
C LEU A 11 -19.55 7.14 8.46
N GLU A 12 -18.67 6.94 7.48
CA GLU A 12 -18.03 5.66 7.17
C GLU A 12 -17.22 5.11 8.35
N GLN A 13 -16.56 5.99 9.11
CA GLN A 13 -15.79 5.62 10.29
C GLN A 13 -16.60 5.62 11.60
N GLY A 14 -17.91 5.88 11.54
CA GLY A 14 -18.76 5.94 12.73
C GLY A 14 -18.38 7.08 13.71
N LEU A 15 -17.71 8.13 13.22
CA LEU A 15 -17.28 9.27 14.03
C LEU A 15 -18.32 10.39 14.03
N THR A 16 -18.51 11.00 15.20
CA THR A 16 -19.35 12.19 15.35
C THR A 16 -18.53 13.46 15.24
N ILE A 17 -19.21 14.58 14.97
CA ILE A 17 -18.60 15.92 15.01
C ILE A 17 -17.94 16.16 16.38
N ALA A 18 -18.60 15.76 17.47
CA ALA A 18 -18.09 15.93 18.82
C ALA A 18 -16.82 15.10 19.06
N SER A 19 -16.81 13.82 18.67
CA SER A 19 -15.64 12.95 18.87
C SER A 19 -14.45 13.39 18.01
N LEU A 20 -14.67 13.87 16.79
CA LEU A 20 -13.58 14.44 15.99
C LEU A 20 -13.04 15.71 16.66
N ALA A 21 -13.91 16.61 17.10
CA ALA A 21 -13.53 17.86 17.73
C ALA A 21 -12.71 17.66 19.01
N GLU A 22 -13.13 16.70 19.85
CA GLU A 22 -12.39 16.27 21.04
C GLU A 22 -11.00 15.72 20.68
N SER A 23 -10.91 14.85 19.67
CA SER A 23 -9.65 14.22 19.29
C SER A 23 -8.57 15.17 18.75
N ILE A 24 -8.98 16.35 18.25
CA ILE A 24 -8.07 17.36 17.66
C ILE A 24 -8.05 18.68 18.45
N ASP A 25 -8.65 18.70 19.64
CA ASP A 25 -8.72 19.84 20.56
C ASP A 25 -9.29 21.12 19.90
N VAL A 26 -10.52 21.01 19.38
CA VAL A 26 -11.29 22.16 18.84
C VAL A 26 -12.74 22.13 19.31
N ASP A 27 -13.43 23.26 19.19
CA ASP A 27 -14.87 23.34 19.47
C ASP A 27 -15.69 22.58 18.41
N PRO A 28 -16.70 21.76 18.78
CA PRO A 28 -17.55 21.02 17.83
C PRO A 28 -18.21 21.89 16.76
N LYS A 29 -18.55 23.14 17.08
CA LYS A 29 -19.12 24.10 16.13
C LYS A 29 -18.11 24.52 15.06
N THR A 30 -16.82 24.40 15.34
CA THR A 30 -15.75 24.61 14.35
C THR A 30 -15.76 23.50 13.31
N VAL A 31 -15.84 22.24 13.75
CA VAL A 31 -15.96 21.07 12.86
C VAL A 31 -17.26 21.13 12.05
N GLU A 32 -18.38 21.47 12.69
CA GLU A 32 -19.67 21.66 12.00
C GLU A 32 -19.57 22.71 10.88
N ARG A 33 -18.83 23.80 11.10
CA ARG A 33 -18.59 24.85 10.08
C ARG A 33 -17.70 24.38 8.93
N TRP A 34 -16.74 23.48 9.17
CA TRP A 34 -15.94 22.88 8.10
C TRP A 34 -16.83 22.05 7.16
N ILE A 35 -17.81 21.34 7.73
CA ILE A 35 -18.78 20.54 6.95
C ILE A 35 -19.81 21.43 6.26
N THR A 36 -20.48 22.31 7.00
CA THR A 36 -21.65 23.05 6.48
C THR A 36 -21.29 24.22 5.57
N LYS A 37 -20.15 24.88 5.82
CA LYS A 37 -19.73 26.11 5.12
C LYS A 37 -18.52 25.92 4.19
N ASP A 38 -18.03 24.71 4.03
CA ASP A 38 -16.78 24.40 3.30
C ASP A 38 -15.56 25.18 3.80
N ARG A 39 -15.57 25.59 5.07
CA ARG A 39 -14.51 26.47 5.56
C ARG A 39 -13.22 25.67 5.64
N THR A 40 -12.22 26.07 4.85
CA THR A 40 -10.87 25.50 4.93
C THR A 40 -10.23 25.81 6.29
N PRO A 41 -9.89 24.81 7.12
CA PRO A 41 -9.22 25.00 8.40
C PRO A 41 -7.78 25.49 8.22
N TYR A 42 -7.17 25.99 9.30
CA TYR A 42 -5.71 26.19 9.35
C TYR A 42 -4.97 24.86 9.18
N ARG A 43 -3.74 24.91 8.64
CA ARG A 43 -2.94 23.72 8.31
C ARG A 43 -2.83 22.73 9.46
N ARG A 44 -2.60 23.19 10.70
CA ARG A 44 -2.53 22.33 11.90
C ARG A 44 -3.78 21.45 12.06
N HIS A 45 -4.96 22.02 11.86
CA HIS A 45 -6.22 21.30 12.03
C HIS A 45 -6.52 20.40 10.84
N ARG A 46 -6.18 20.83 9.61
CA ARG A 46 -6.31 19.95 8.44
C ARG A 46 -5.47 18.70 8.59
N TYR A 47 -4.19 18.88 8.96
CA TYR A 47 -3.28 17.78 9.23
C TYR A 47 -3.83 16.84 10.31
N ALA A 48 -4.30 17.40 11.44
CA ALA A 48 -4.85 16.61 12.54
C ALA A 48 -6.09 15.80 12.12
N VAL A 49 -7.00 16.42 11.35
CA VAL A 49 -8.19 15.73 10.83
C VAL A 49 -7.81 14.66 9.82
N ALA A 50 -6.97 14.98 8.84
CA ALA A 50 -6.49 14.04 7.82
C ALA A 50 -5.80 12.83 8.47
N SER A 51 -4.90 13.07 9.42
CA SER A 51 -4.24 12.03 10.21
C SER A 51 -5.23 11.18 10.99
N ARG A 52 -6.19 11.81 11.69
CA ARG A 52 -7.19 11.11 12.50
C ARG A 52 -8.13 10.25 11.66
N LEU A 53 -8.47 10.71 10.46
CA LEU A 53 -9.36 10.02 9.53
C LEU A 53 -8.61 9.08 8.59
N GLY A 54 -7.27 9.06 8.62
CA GLY A 54 -6.49 8.24 7.70
C GLY A 54 -6.68 8.60 6.22
N VAL A 55 -7.16 9.79 5.88
CA VAL A 55 -7.36 10.27 4.50
C VAL A 55 -6.48 11.48 4.22
N ASP A 56 -6.33 11.86 2.95
CA ASP A 56 -5.46 13.00 2.60
C ASP A 56 -6.10 14.38 2.87
N GLU A 57 -5.26 15.39 3.16
CA GLU A 57 -5.73 16.77 3.30
C GLU A 57 -6.36 17.30 2.00
N THR A 58 -5.81 16.97 0.83
CA THR A 58 -6.30 17.40 -0.49
C THR A 58 -7.55 16.63 -0.89
N PHE A 59 -7.73 15.41 -0.41
CA PHE A 59 -9.03 14.73 -0.52
C PHE A 59 -10.10 15.52 0.23
N LEU A 60 -9.88 15.82 1.52
CA LEU A 60 -10.86 16.53 2.34
C LEU A 60 -11.05 17.99 1.89
N TRP A 61 -9.98 18.68 1.48
CA TRP A 61 -9.98 20.06 1.02
C TRP A 61 -9.06 20.25 -0.21
N PRO A 62 -9.57 20.01 -1.44
CA PRO A 62 -8.75 20.01 -2.66
C PRO A 62 -8.03 21.33 -2.95
N ASN A 63 -8.59 22.44 -2.49
CA ASN A 63 -8.03 23.77 -2.74
C ASN A 63 -7.20 24.30 -1.55
N ALA A 64 -6.83 23.46 -0.58
CA ALA A 64 -6.19 23.89 0.66
C ALA A 64 -4.65 23.96 0.63
N LEU A 65 -4.03 23.31 -0.35
CA LEU A 65 -2.58 23.28 -0.55
C LEU A 65 -2.26 23.73 -1.98
N SER A 66 -1.18 24.50 -2.14
CA SER A 66 -0.60 24.73 -3.47
C SER A 66 0.20 23.49 -3.91
N ASN A 67 0.41 23.33 -5.22
CA ASN A 67 1.25 22.26 -5.75
C ASN A 67 2.66 22.25 -5.14
N GLU A 68 3.22 23.43 -4.84
CA GLU A 68 4.52 23.56 -4.19
C GLU A 68 4.50 22.97 -2.76
N GLN A 69 3.42 23.19 -2.01
CA GLN A 69 3.25 22.64 -0.68
C GLN A 69 3.06 21.11 -0.68
N VAL A 70 2.31 20.58 -1.65
CA VAL A 70 2.14 19.13 -1.84
C VAL A 70 3.49 18.48 -2.21
N THR A 71 4.24 19.10 -3.11
CA THR A 71 5.56 18.62 -3.53
C THR A 71 6.54 18.61 -2.36
N ALA A 72 6.58 19.68 -1.57
CA ALA A 72 7.43 19.76 -0.38
C ALA A 72 7.06 18.69 0.67
N ALA A 73 5.76 18.45 0.88
CA ALA A 73 5.29 17.39 1.78
C ALA A 73 5.66 15.99 1.26
N SER A 74 5.51 15.75 -0.05
CA SER A 74 5.81 14.45 -0.69
C SER A 74 7.31 14.09 -0.62
N THR A 75 8.21 15.07 -0.64
CA THR A 75 9.64 14.83 -0.37
C THR A 75 9.87 14.23 1.02
N SER A 76 9.01 14.56 2.01
CA SER A 76 9.11 14.03 3.36
C SER A 76 8.56 12.60 3.50
N GLU A 77 7.80 12.11 2.51
CA GLU A 77 7.34 10.71 2.49
C GLU A 77 8.48 9.75 2.16
N LEU A 78 9.56 10.24 1.54
CA LEU A 78 10.74 9.44 1.23
C LEU A 78 11.59 9.23 2.49
N VAL A 79 11.60 7.99 3.00
CA VAL A 79 12.46 7.58 4.12
C VAL A 79 13.87 7.30 3.62
N THR A 80 14.00 6.47 2.58
CA THR A 80 15.29 6.13 1.97
C THR A 80 15.13 5.54 0.57
N ILE A 81 16.19 5.63 -0.24
CA ILE A 81 16.31 4.93 -1.52
C ILE A 81 17.45 3.92 -1.40
N TYR A 82 17.14 2.65 -1.65
CA TYR A 82 18.14 1.61 -1.80
C TYR A 82 18.49 1.47 -3.29
N PRO A 83 19.78 1.42 -3.66
CA PRO A 83 20.19 1.32 -5.07
C PRO A 83 19.74 -0.01 -5.71
N HIS A 84 19.65 -1.07 -4.91
CA HIS A 84 19.18 -2.39 -5.33
C HIS A 84 18.28 -3.01 -4.26
N ARG A 85 17.33 -3.88 -4.63
CA ARG A 85 16.53 -4.65 -3.66
C ARG A 85 17.39 -5.51 -2.76
N THR A 86 18.48 -6.07 -3.28
CA THR A 86 19.46 -6.82 -2.47
C THR A 86 20.20 -5.96 -1.44
N SER A 87 20.21 -4.64 -1.61
CA SER A 87 20.76 -3.69 -0.63
C SER A 87 19.80 -3.36 0.51
N VAL A 88 18.52 -3.77 0.44
CA VAL A 88 17.57 -3.63 1.54
C VAL A 88 18.00 -4.59 2.66
N PRO A 89 18.32 -4.09 3.87
CA PRO A 89 18.67 -4.96 4.99
C PRO A 89 17.56 -5.98 5.29
N ARG A 90 17.93 -7.24 5.57
CA ARG A 90 16.94 -8.33 5.75
C ARG A 90 15.93 -8.04 6.86
N ASP A 91 16.39 -7.39 7.92
CA ASP A 91 15.59 -6.98 9.07
C ASP A 91 14.55 -5.90 8.73
N ILE A 92 14.75 -5.11 7.67
CA ILE A 92 13.74 -4.13 7.22
C ILE A 92 12.46 -4.82 6.72
N TRP A 93 12.57 -5.91 5.95
CA TRP A 93 11.39 -6.67 5.49
C TRP A 93 10.60 -7.25 6.67
N GLY A 94 11.30 -7.91 7.59
CA GLY A 94 10.69 -8.47 8.79
C GLY A 94 10.03 -7.40 9.65
N ARG A 95 10.71 -6.27 9.88
CA ARG A 95 10.15 -5.14 10.65
C ARG A 95 8.93 -4.51 10.00
N LEU A 96 8.98 -4.28 8.69
CA LEU A 96 7.87 -3.70 7.94
C LEU A 96 6.59 -4.51 8.17
N PHE A 97 6.65 -5.82 7.93
CA PHE A 97 5.46 -6.67 8.08
C PHE A 97 5.09 -6.91 9.55
N ALA A 98 6.07 -6.94 10.46
CA ALA A 98 5.81 -7.09 11.88
C ALA A 98 5.16 -5.83 12.50
N SER A 99 5.31 -4.65 11.92
CA SER A 99 4.65 -3.42 12.39
C SER A 99 3.20 -3.27 11.92
N ALA A 100 2.72 -4.12 10.99
CA ALA A 100 1.37 -3.99 10.45
C ALA A 100 0.28 -4.22 11.51
N GLU A 101 -0.72 -3.34 11.57
CA GLU A 101 -1.86 -3.39 12.48
C GLU A 101 -3.20 -3.51 11.74
N GLU A 102 -3.30 -3.06 10.48
CA GLU A 102 -4.53 -3.08 9.70
C GLU A 102 -4.40 -3.95 8.46
N GLU A 103 -3.31 -3.76 7.70
CA GLU A 103 -3.16 -4.42 6.41
C GLU A 103 -1.70 -4.69 6.01
N ILE A 104 -1.49 -5.89 5.46
CA ILE A 104 -0.31 -6.25 4.68
C ILE A 104 -0.72 -6.44 3.22
N GLY A 105 -0.03 -5.76 2.31
CA GLY A 105 -0.24 -5.87 0.87
C GLY A 105 1.05 -6.24 0.14
N VAL A 106 0.99 -7.20 -0.78
CA VAL A 106 2.12 -7.58 -1.64
C VAL A 106 1.64 -7.62 -3.09
N LEU A 107 2.28 -6.86 -3.97
CA LEU A 107 2.06 -6.87 -5.42
C LEU A 107 3.38 -7.15 -6.14
N VAL A 108 3.46 -8.31 -6.78
CA VAL A 108 4.68 -8.83 -7.42
C VAL A 108 4.31 -9.72 -8.59
N TYR A 109 5.24 -9.93 -9.53
CA TYR A 109 5.13 -11.07 -10.45
C TYR A 109 5.27 -12.39 -9.68
N SER A 110 6.43 -12.67 -9.09
CA SER A 110 6.66 -13.90 -8.31
C SER A 110 6.88 -13.69 -6.81
N GLY A 111 7.60 -12.63 -6.42
CA GLY A 111 7.94 -12.38 -5.01
C GLY A 111 8.65 -13.55 -4.33
N LEU A 112 9.39 -14.37 -5.08
CA LEU A 112 9.89 -15.68 -4.61
C LEU A 112 10.65 -15.60 -3.28
N PHE A 113 11.45 -14.54 -3.07
CA PHE A 113 12.21 -14.35 -1.83
C PHE A 113 11.34 -14.25 -0.57
N LEU A 114 10.10 -13.75 -0.68
CA LEU A 114 9.15 -13.73 0.44
C LEU A 114 8.59 -15.14 0.70
N SER A 115 8.33 -15.89 -0.37
CA SER A 115 7.82 -17.25 -0.26
C SER A 115 8.88 -18.23 0.28
N GLU A 116 10.17 -17.96 0.08
CA GLU A 116 11.27 -18.76 0.63
C GLU A 116 11.56 -18.43 2.10
N ASP A 117 11.13 -17.27 2.61
CA ASP A 117 11.39 -16.83 3.97
C ASP A 117 10.31 -17.33 4.94
N ALA A 118 10.61 -18.42 5.66
CA ALA A 118 9.72 -18.99 6.66
C ALA A 118 9.41 -18.04 7.83
N GLY A 119 10.28 -17.07 8.12
CA GLY A 119 10.04 -16.05 9.13
C GLY A 119 8.95 -15.08 8.69
N ILE A 120 9.04 -14.58 7.46
CA ILE A 120 8.01 -13.71 6.87
C ILE A 120 6.66 -14.43 6.76
N GLN A 121 6.66 -15.69 6.30
CA GLN A 121 5.42 -16.47 6.23
C GLN A 121 4.77 -16.66 7.62
N ARG A 122 5.56 -16.88 8.67
CA ARG A 122 5.04 -16.92 10.05
C ARG A 122 4.45 -15.58 10.46
N THR A 123 5.14 -14.48 10.20
CA THR A 123 4.62 -13.13 10.47
C THR A 123 3.28 -12.90 9.79
N PHE A 124 3.13 -13.28 8.51
CA PHE A 124 1.85 -13.14 7.79
C PHE A 124 0.74 -13.96 8.45
N ALA A 125 1.01 -15.20 8.83
CA ALA A 125 0.04 -16.04 9.52
C ALA A 125 -0.34 -15.51 10.91
N GLU A 126 0.62 -15.00 11.68
CA GLU A 126 0.40 -14.40 13.00
C GLU A 126 -0.42 -13.10 12.90
N LYS A 127 -0.09 -12.25 11.93
CA LYS A 127 -0.81 -10.99 11.67
C LYS A 127 -2.24 -11.26 11.20
N ALA A 128 -2.43 -12.20 10.27
CA ALA A 128 -3.77 -12.64 9.84
C ALA A 128 -4.61 -13.11 11.04
N LYS A 129 -4.06 -13.95 11.91
CA LYS A 129 -4.75 -14.41 13.14
C LYS A 129 -5.07 -13.29 14.12
N ALA A 130 -4.29 -12.21 14.11
CA ALA A 130 -4.54 -11.01 14.91
C ALA A 130 -5.57 -10.06 14.27
N GLY A 131 -6.13 -10.42 13.11
CA GLY A 131 -7.14 -9.62 12.40
C GLY A 131 -6.59 -8.67 11.34
N VAL A 132 -5.28 -8.69 11.08
CA VAL A 132 -4.66 -7.90 10.01
C VAL A 132 -5.01 -8.52 8.67
N ARG A 133 -5.55 -7.73 7.73
CA ARG A 133 -5.88 -8.22 6.39
C ARG A 133 -4.60 -8.45 5.59
N VAL A 134 -4.38 -9.67 5.08
CA VAL A 134 -3.20 -9.98 4.25
C VAL A 134 -3.61 -10.23 2.80
N ARG A 135 -3.12 -9.42 1.88
CA ARG A 135 -3.46 -9.42 0.44
C ARG A 135 -2.22 -9.64 -0.41
N ILE A 136 -2.16 -10.77 -1.12
CA ILE A 136 -1.01 -11.13 -1.95
C ILE A 136 -1.43 -11.28 -3.41
N LEU A 137 -0.87 -10.44 -4.27
CA LEU A 137 -1.05 -10.44 -5.72
C LEU A 137 0.19 -11.04 -6.37
N LEU A 138 -0.01 -12.11 -7.13
CA LEU A 138 1.01 -12.75 -7.96
C LEU A 138 0.65 -12.57 -9.43
N GLY A 139 1.65 -12.53 -10.31
CA GLY A 139 1.42 -12.58 -11.75
C GLY A 139 0.74 -13.91 -12.12
N ASP A 140 -0.21 -13.87 -13.04
CA ASP A 140 -0.81 -15.07 -13.62
C ASP A 140 0.26 -15.80 -14.47
N PRO A 141 0.72 -17.01 -14.08
CA PRO A 141 1.80 -17.71 -14.78
C PRO A 141 1.45 -18.09 -16.22
N ASP A 142 0.16 -18.08 -16.57
CA ASP A 142 -0.34 -18.40 -17.91
C ASP A 142 -0.70 -17.13 -18.72
N SER A 143 -0.33 -15.95 -18.22
CA SER A 143 -0.59 -14.68 -18.89
C SER A 143 0.54 -14.27 -19.84
N PRO A 144 0.20 -13.58 -20.96
CA PRO A 144 1.21 -13.03 -21.85
C PRO A 144 2.08 -11.96 -21.16
N GLN A 145 1.56 -11.25 -20.16
CA GLN A 145 2.33 -10.24 -19.41
C GLN A 145 3.47 -10.85 -18.60
N VAL A 146 3.25 -12.03 -18.02
CA VAL A 146 4.32 -12.77 -17.33
C VAL A 146 5.37 -13.28 -18.32
N ALA A 147 4.94 -13.78 -19.48
CA ALA A 147 5.84 -14.24 -20.53
C ALA A 147 6.71 -13.10 -21.08
N GLU A 148 6.08 -11.97 -21.42
CA GLU A 148 6.76 -10.76 -21.90
C GLU A 148 7.77 -10.24 -20.86
N ARG A 149 7.37 -10.18 -19.59
CA ARG A 149 8.30 -9.81 -18.50
C ARG A 149 9.49 -10.77 -18.41
N GLY A 150 9.26 -12.06 -18.60
CA GLY A 150 10.31 -13.08 -18.63
C GLY A 150 11.34 -12.77 -19.72
N THR A 151 10.87 -12.50 -20.93
CA THR A 151 11.73 -12.12 -22.06
C THR A 151 12.47 -10.80 -21.82
N ASP A 152 11.78 -9.77 -21.30
CA ASP A 152 12.39 -8.46 -20.99
C ASP A 152 13.51 -8.55 -19.96
N GLU A 153 13.38 -9.41 -18.95
CA GLU A 153 14.40 -9.63 -17.92
C GLU A 153 15.48 -10.64 -18.34
N GLY A 154 15.36 -11.27 -19.52
CA GLY A 154 16.28 -12.31 -20.00
C GLY A 154 16.18 -13.62 -19.20
N VAL A 155 15.02 -13.90 -18.61
CA VAL A 155 14.76 -15.13 -17.83
C VAL A 155 13.72 -16.05 -18.48
N ASP A 156 13.01 -15.57 -19.50
CA ASP A 156 11.99 -16.30 -20.27
C ASP A 156 11.01 -17.08 -19.38
N ASP A 157 10.81 -18.37 -19.68
CA ASP A 157 9.89 -19.27 -18.97
C ASP A 157 10.19 -19.42 -17.47
N ALA A 158 11.39 -19.04 -17.02
CA ALA A 158 11.73 -19.09 -15.61
C ALA A 158 10.86 -18.12 -14.77
N MET A 159 10.28 -17.07 -15.36
CA MET A 159 9.35 -16.21 -14.62
C MET A 159 8.10 -16.98 -14.18
N ALA A 160 7.42 -17.65 -15.12
CA ALA A 160 6.25 -18.47 -14.82
C ALA A 160 6.59 -19.61 -13.86
N ALA A 161 7.76 -20.24 -14.02
CA ALA A 161 8.24 -21.28 -13.10
C ALA A 161 8.44 -20.75 -11.67
N LYS A 162 9.00 -19.55 -11.49
CA LYS A 162 9.16 -18.91 -10.17
C LYS A 162 7.82 -18.64 -9.50
N ILE A 163 6.81 -18.23 -10.26
CA ILE A 163 5.45 -18.01 -9.75
C ILE A 163 4.84 -19.32 -9.26
N ARG A 164 4.91 -20.38 -10.08
CA ARG A 164 4.43 -21.72 -9.70
C ARG A 164 5.15 -22.24 -8.46
N ASN A 165 6.46 -22.01 -8.34
CA ASN A 165 7.22 -22.36 -7.14
C ASN A 165 6.73 -21.59 -5.90
N ALA A 166 6.53 -20.27 -6.02
CA ALA A 166 6.01 -19.45 -4.92
C ALA A 166 4.64 -19.97 -4.43
N LEU A 167 3.75 -20.41 -5.33
CA LEU A 167 2.46 -21.01 -4.96
C LEU A 167 2.62 -22.27 -4.11
N VAL A 168 3.56 -23.14 -4.47
CA VAL A 168 3.87 -24.35 -3.69
C VAL A 168 4.40 -23.98 -2.31
N LEU A 169 5.29 -23.00 -2.22
CA LEU A 169 5.87 -22.53 -0.96
C LEU A 169 4.84 -21.84 -0.05
N TYR A 170 3.83 -21.18 -0.64
CA TYR A 170 2.73 -20.55 0.10
C TYR A 170 1.59 -21.50 0.47
N LYS A 171 1.68 -22.80 0.16
CA LYS A 171 0.58 -23.77 0.36
C LYS A 171 -0.07 -23.73 1.75
N ASN A 172 0.71 -23.56 2.82
CA ASN A 172 0.18 -23.50 4.18
C ASN A 172 -0.41 -22.14 4.53
N LEU A 173 0.17 -21.07 3.99
CA LEU A 173 -0.30 -19.71 4.22
C LEU A 173 -1.62 -19.45 3.48
N ARG A 174 -1.77 -19.97 2.25
CA ARG A 174 -3.01 -19.93 1.45
C ARG A 174 -4.24 -20.57 2.12
N LYS A 175 -4.02 -21.40 3.15
CA LYS A 175 -5.09 -22.05 3.92
C LYS A 175 -5.58 -21.23 5.11
N GLN A 176 -4.97 -20.08 5.40
CA GLN A 176 -5.39 -19.20 6.48
C GLN A 176 -6.58 -18.35 6.00
N HIS A 177 -7.58 -18.14 6.87
CA HIS A 177 -8.84 -17.47 6.53
C HIS A 177 -8.65 -16.00 6.06
N ASP A 178 -7.78 -15.25 6.73
CA ASP A 178 -7.57 -13.81 6.48
C ASP A 178 -6.36 -13.52 5.60
N VAL A 179 -5.92 -14.52 4.82
CA VAL A 179 -4.88 -14.38 3.82
C VAL A 179 -5.45 -14.66 2.44
N GLU A 180 -5.61 -13.61 1.65
CA GLU A 180 -6.14 -13.70 0.30
C GLU A 180 -5.01 -13.67 -0.73
N PHE A 181 -5.06 -14.61 -1.67
CA PHE A 181 -4.18 -14.66 -2.82
C PHE A 181 -4.97 -14.46 -4.12
N ARG A 182 -4.46 -13.59 -5.00
CA ARG A 182 -5.04 -13.36 -6.33
C ARG A 182 -3.96 -13.35 -7.41
N PHE A 183 -4.36 -13.75 -8.62
CA PHE A 183 -3.59 -13.54 -9.84
C PHE A 183 -3.95 -12.22 -10.52
N HIS A 184 -2.94 -11.45 -10.92
CA HIS A 184 -3.10 -10.30 -11.79
C HIS A 184 -2.52 -10.55 -13.18
N ARG A 185 -3.08 -9.86 -14.18
CA ARG A 185 -2.60 -9.84 -15.57
C ARG A 185 -2.14 -8.45 -16.00
N THR A 186 -1.82 -7.60 -15.01
CA THR A 186 -1.37 -6.22 -15.20
C THR A 186 0.12 -6.17 -15.53
N ILE A 187 0.50 -5.28 -16.47
CA ILE A 187 1.90 -4.90 -16.69
C ILE A 187 2.36 -4.07 -15.49
N LEU A 188 3.33 -4.59 -14.72
CA LEU A 188 3.85 -3.90 -13.55
C LEU A 188 5.06 -3.01 -13.87
N TYR A 189 4.95 -1.74 -13.47
CA TYR A 189 6.07 -0.77 -13.46
C TYR A 189 6.86 -0.78 -12.15
N ASN A 190 6.32 -1.44 -11.13
CA ASN A 190 6.95 -1.63 -9.83
C ASN A 190 6.29 -2.81 -9.12
N SER A 191 6.99 -3.35 -8.13
CA SER A 191 6.42 -4.23 -7.12
C SER A 191 6.20 -3.42 -5.83
N ILE A 192 5.09 -3.67 -5.14
CA ILE A 192 4.71 -2.94 -3.92
C ILE A 192 4.64 -3.91 -2.75
N TYR A 193 5.26 -3.52 -1.64
CA TYR A 193 5.16 -4.21 -0.35
C TYR A 193 4.69 -3.21 0.68
N ARG A 194 3.51 -3.45 1.24
CA ARG A 194 2.78 -2.54 2.13
C ARG A 194 2.65 -3.16 3.52
N ALA A 195 2.83 -2.33 4.53
CA ALA A 195 2.31 -2.52 5.87
C ALA A 195 1.70 -1.19 6.31
N ASP A 196 0.37 -1.14 6.39
CA ASP A 196 -0.41 0.06 6.72
C ASP A 196 -0.02 1.30 5.89
N ASP A 197 0.71 2.23 6.50
CA ASP A 197 1.16 3.52 5.99
C ASP A 197 2.60 3.50 5.41
N GLN A 198 3.29 2.36 5.49
CA GLN A 198 4.64 2.18 4.98
C GLN A 198 4.67 1.31 3.73
N LEU A 199 5.47 1.75 2.75
CA LEU A 199 5.71 1.04 1.51
C LEU A 199 7.20 0.80 1.27
N LEU A 200 7.53 -0.39 0.81
CA LEU A 200 8.72 -0.61 -0.02
C LEU A 200 8.23 -0.75 -1.47
N VAL A 201 8.67 0.14 -2.33
CA VAL A 201 8.35 0.12 -3.76
C VAL A 201 9.60 -0.27 -4.51
N ASN A 202 9.65 -1.51 -5.02
CA ASN A 202 10.74 -1.95 -5.87
C ASN A 202 10.42 -1.55 -7.32
N THR A 203 11.10 -0.50 -7.80
CA THR A 203 10.86 0.03 -9.14
C THR A 203 11.35 -0.96 -10.18
N HIS A 204 10.64 -1.11 -11.30
CA HIS A 204 11.09 -1.95 -12.38
C HIS A 204 11.87 -1.10 -13.38
N VAL A 205 13.11 -1.49 -13.66
CA VAL A 205 13.94 -0.88 -14.70
C VAL A 205 14.00 -1.89 -15.85
N TYR A 206 13.72 -1.44 -17.07
CA TYR A 206 13.72 -2.30 -18.25
C TYR A 206 15.07 -3.01 -18.42
N GLY A 207 15.05 -4.31 -18.69
CA GLY A 207 16.27 -5.14 -18.80
C GLY A 207 17.00 -5.42 -17.49
N VAL A 208 16.50 -4.93 -16.35
CA VAL A 208 17.13 -5.14 -15.03
C VAL A 208 16.24 -6.07 -14.19
N PRO A 209 16.75 -7.24 -13.79
CA PRO A 209 16.01 -8.13 -12.89
C PRO A 209 15.68 -7.46 -11.55
N ALA A 210 14.50 -7.76 -10.99
CA ALA A 210 14.01 -7.13 -9.77
C ALA A 210 15.02 -7.06 -8.58
N PRO A 211 15.86 -8.07 -8.29
CA PRO A 211 16.88 -7.98 -7.24
C PRO A 211 17.87 -6.80 -7.40
N HIS A 212 18.14 -6.40 -8.65
CA HIS A 212 19.10 -5.36 -9.00
C HIS A 212 18.45 -4.00 -9.27
N ALA A 213 17.12 -3.91 -9.21
CA ALA A 213 16.41 -2.67 -9.39
C ALA A 213 16.25 -1.91 -8.05
N PRO A 214 16.10 -0.57 -8.08
CA PRO A 214 16.04 0.24 -6.86
C PRO A 214 14.79 -0.04 -6.03
N VAL A 215 14.86 0.31 -4.74
CA VAL A 215 13.72 0.25 -3.82
C VAL A 215 13.56 1.58 -3.11
N TRP A 216 12.34 2.12 -3.13
CA TRP A 216 11.97 3.31 -2.37
C TRP A 216 11.28 2.87 -1.10
N HIS A 217 11.79 3.30 0.05
CA HIS A 217 11.09 3.18 1.32
C HIS A 217 10.32 4.47 1.55
N LEU A 218 9.00 4.36 1.53
CA LEU A 218 8.08 5.46 1.70
C LEU A 218 7.27 5.27 2.99
N ARG A 219 6.94 6.38 3.63
CA ARG A 219 5.99 6.43 4.75
C ARG A 219 5.01 7.56 4.49
N ARG A 220 3.72 7.25 4.57
CA ARG A 220 2.65 8.20 4.29
C ARG A 220 2.73 9.39 5.23
N ILE A 221 2.50 10.59 4.68
CA ILE A 221 2.35 11.81 5.45
C ILE A 221 1.05 12.50 5.01
N ALA A 222 0.26 12.99 5.97
CA ALA A 222 -0.96 13.71 5.64
C ALA A 222 -0.66 14.99 4.83
N GLY A 223 -1.37 15.18 3.71
CA GLY A 223 -1.19 16.29 2.78
C GLY A 223 -0.08 16.07 1.76
N ALA A 224 0.40 14.83 1.62
CA ALA A 224 1.32 14.38 0.59
C ALA A 224 0.64 13.32 -0.31
N GLU A 225 1.12 13.17 -1.54
CA GLU A 225 0.41 12.41 -2.57
C GLU A 225 1.17 11.19 -3.12
N LEU A 226 2.48 11.08 -2.83
CA LEU A 226 3.33 10.05 -3.44
C LEU A 226 2.92 8.65 -2.97
N VAL A 227 2.74 8.44 -1.68
CA VAL A 227 2.32 7.12 -1.15
C VAL A 227 0.91 6.76 -1.63
N ASN A 228 -0.02 7.72 -1.60
CA ASN A 228 -1.41 7.49 -2.02
C ASN A 228 -1.49 7.02 -3.48
N THR A 229 -0.65 7.57 -4.35
CA THR A 229 -0.56 7.13 -5.76
C THR A 229 -0.24 5.63 -5.89
N TYR A 230 0.69 5.13 -5.08
CA TYR A 230 1.03 3.70 -5.06
C TYR A 230 -0.07 2.85 -4.42
N LEU A 231 -0.73 3.35 -3.37
CA LEU A 231 -1.85 2.66 -2.74
C LEU A 231 -3.04 2.52 -3.71
N GLU A 232 -3.41 3.59 -4.41
CA GLU A 232 -4.44 3.52 -5.46
C GLU A 232 -4.06 2.57 -6.59
N SER A 233 -2.79 2.55 -6.99
CA SER A 233 -2.28 1.60 -7.97
C SER A 233 -2.46 0.16 -7.47
N PHE A 234 -2.18 -0.12 -6.20
CA PHE A 234 -2.40 -1.43 -5.59
C PHE A 234 -3.88 -1.83 -5.64
N GLU A 235 -4.80 -0.94 -5.23
CA GLU A 235 -6.25 -1.22 -5.24
C GLU A 235 -6.77 -1.50 -6.66
N ARG A 236 -6.38 -0.70 -7.66
CA ARG A 236 -6.78 -0.93 -9.06
C ARG A 236 -6.35 -2.31 -9.55
N VAL A 237 -5.16 -2.78 -9.17
CA VAL A 237 -4.71 -4.13 -9.52
C VAL A 237 -5.49 -5.19 -8.74
N TRP A 238 -5.76 -4.95 -7.45
CA TRP A 238 -6.53 -5.87 -6.61
C TRP A 238 -7.96 -6.10 -7.11
N GLU A 239 -8.65 -5.03 -7.51
CA GLU A 239 -10.01 -5.06 -8.04
C GLU A 239 -10.11 -5.82 -9.38
N GLY A 240 -9.09 -5.69 -10.23
CA GLY A 240 -9.01 -6.42 -11.50
C GLY A 240 -8.42 -7.83 -11.42
N ALA A 241 -7.93 -8.25 -10.24
CA ALA A 241 -7.29 -9.53 -10.04
C ALA A 241 -8.30 -10.66 -9.77
N THR A 242 -7.92 -11.88 -10.12
CA THR A 242 -8.75 -13.08 -9.97
C THR A 242 -8.28 -13.94 -8.80
N PRO A 243 -9.18 -14.53 -7.99
CA PRO A 243 -8.78 -15.47 -6.95
C PRO A 243 -7.95 -16.62 -7.50
N ILE A 244 -6.90 -17.02 -6.78
CA ILE A 244 -6.12 -18.21 -7.15
C ILE A 244 -6.97 -19.45 -6.82
N PRO A 245 -7.20 -20.38 -7.78
CA PRO A 245 -7.95 -21.60 -7.53
C PRO A 245 -7.41 -22.36 -6.31
N GLY A 246 -8.30 -22.80 -5.42
CA GLY A 246 -7.93 -23.65 -4.30
C GLY A 246 -7.28 -24.94 -4.79
N ASP A 247 -6.35 -25.47 -3.99
CA ASP A 247 -5.79 -26.82 -4.18
C ASP A 247 -6.85 -27.88 -3.89
#